data_AF-A0AAJ6HRA2-F1
#
_entry.id   AF-A0AAJ6HRA2-F1
#
_cell.length_a   1.000
_cell.length_b   1.000
_cell.length_c   1.000
_cell.angle_alpha   90.00
_cell.angle_beta   90.00
_cell.angle_gamma   90.00
#
_symmetry.space_group_name_H-M   'P 1'
#
loop_
_entity.id
_entity.type
_entity.pdbx_description
1 polymer ?
#
loop_
_entity_poly.entity_id
_entity_poly.type
_entity_poly.pdbx_seq_one_letter_code
_entity_poly.pdbx_strand_id
1 'polypeptide(L)'
;MDRDAELVAAVRAANPAAVAKALADGADPDSAASRFTVTVLSEAASTGRLEIAQLLVNAGASLRARRPQYQSPLRSAVSNGHLDVVRLLVDRGALKAEGTDRGSLLATAIAATRHRPQAAALEVLRYLLELGAEAAPGEESPIVQAVLGSAAPATIRMLLGHGADPSSRRSDGTPALILAARRGDHAAVDVLLTAGADPNAVDGYGHTALMHAIERNERAVSTALLLAGADHAGALEIAQGWQRQNVQFQLGEMSVGLDDVPITRTAVRLHPTGYELRGDPAEFRRWGQLIACAAEELGDDEWETRTGTPYALAQTVAYRFVDDPAKSPTASWHRIELTRAELATVRQAFVELAYAVRATLPDGLGQEYVHDALDELNAQLP
;
A
#
# COMPACT_ATOMS: atom_id res chain seq x y z
N MET A 1 -19.45 -15.87 48.51
CA MET A 1 -18.48 -15.38 47.52
C MET A 1 -19.26 -14.68 46.44
N ASP A 2 -18.69 -13.61 45.89
CA ASP A 2 -19.29 -12.85 44.81
C ASP A 2 -19.10 -13.64 43.51
N ARG A 3 -20.18 -14.25 43.00
CA ARG A 3 -20.16 -15.14 41.82
C ARG A 3 -19.75 -14.38 40.55
N ASP A 4 -20.06 -13.08 40.49
CA ASP A 4 -19.68 -12.21 39.39
C ASP A 4 -18.16 -11.94 39.42
N ALA A 5 -17.59 -11.78 40.62
CA ALA A 5 -16.14 -11.66 40.79
C ALA A 5 -15.40 -12.95 40.40
N GLU A 6 -15.98 -14.12 40.69
CA GLU A 6 -15.44 -15.42 40.24
C GLU A 6 -15.47 -15.55 38.72
N LEU A 7 -16.57 -15.16 38.07
CA LEU A 7 -16.68 -15.13 36.61
C LEU A 7 -15.62 -14.22 35.99
N VAL A 8 -15.47 -12.99 36.50
CA VAL A 8 -14.47 -12.03 36.01
C VAL A 8 -13.05 -12.58 36.18
N ALA A 9 -12.74 -13.20 37.32
CA ALA A 9 -11.43 -13.83 37.55
C ALA A 9 -11.18 -14.99 36.58
N ALA A 10 -12.20 -15.83 36.33
CA ALA A 10 -12.11 -16.97 35.41
C ALA A 10 -11.86 -16.53 33.95
N VAL A 11 -12.53 -15.46 33.50
CA VAL A 11 -12.32 -14.89 32.16
C VAL A 11 -10.90 -14.34 32.01
N ARG A 12 -10.42 -13.57 32.99
CA ARG A 12 -9.05 -13.02 32.99
C ARG A 12 -7.97 -14.11 33.06
N ALA A 13 -8.25 -15.20 33.77
CA ALA A 13 -7.37 -16.36 33.84
C ALA A 13 -7.44 -17.25 32.58
N ALA A 14 -8.28 -16.89 31.59
CA ALA A 14 -8.53 -17.67 30.38
C ALA A 14 -8.90 -19.15 30.69
N ASN A 15 -9.79 -19.37 31.66
CA ASN A 15 -10.20 -20.70 32.11
C ASN A 15 -11.67 -20.99 31.74
N PRO A 16 -11.95 -21.66 30.60
CA PRO A 16 -13.31 -21.96 30.15
C PRO A 16 -14.11 -22.81 31.14
N ALA A 17 -13.47 -23.75 31.84
CA ALA A 17 -14.15 -24.62 32.81
C ALA A 17 -14.64 -23.82 34.02
N ALA A 18 -13.83 -22.88 34.52
CA ALA A 18 -14.22 -21.99 35.60
C ALA A 18 -15.31 -21.00 35.18
N VAL A 19 -15.26 -20.50 33.93
CA VAL A 19 -16.33 -19.67 33.35
C VAL A 19 -17.65 -20.44 33.27
N ALA A 20 -17.62 -21.66 32.73
CA ALA A 20 -18.81 -22.50 32.61
C ALA A 20 -19.43 -22.80 33.98
N LYS A 21 -18.59 -23.08 34.98
CA LYS A 21 -19.04 -23.28 36.37
C LYS A 21 -19.68 -22.02 36.95
N ALA A 22 -19.01 -20.86 36.85
CA ALA A 22 -19.53 -19.61 37.39
C ALA A 22 -20.89 -19.22 36.76
N LEU A 23 -21.05 -19.42 35.45
CA LEU A 23 -22.32 -19.21 34.75
C LEU A 23 -23.40 -20.21 35.21
N ALA A 24 -23.05 -21.49 35.40
CA ALA A 24 -23.97 -22.49 35.94
C ALA A 24 -24.40 -22.19 37.39
N ASP A 25 -23.51 -21.58 38.17
CA ASP A 25 -23.79 -21.10 39.53
C ASP A 25 -24.61 -19.79 39.53
N GLY A 26 -24.95 -19.24 38.36
CA GLY A 26 -25.83 -18.09 38.17
C GLY A 26 -25.14 -16.73 38.24
N ALA A 27 -23.84 -16.66 37.91
CA ALA A 27 -23.15 -15.38 37.70
C ALA A 27 -23.77 -14.61 36.52
N ASP A 28 -23.81 -13.29 36.62
CA ASP A 28 -24.34 -12.43 35.56
C ASP A 28 -23.38 -12.43 34.34
N PRO A 29 -23.80 -12.91 33.15
CA PRO A 29 -22.96 -12.91 31.95
C PRO A 29 -22.60 -11.50 31.45
N ASP A 30 -23.24 -10.44 31.95
CA ASP A 30 -22.92 -9.03 31.68
C ASP A 30 -22.06 -8.36 32.77
N SER A 31 -21.45 -9.17 33.64
CA SER A 31 -20.53 -8.73 34.69
C SER A 31 -19.44 -7.79 34.17
N ALA A 32 -19.11 -6.77 34.98
CA ALA A 32 -18.06 -5.80 34.65
C ALA A 32 -16.66 -6.42 34.80
N ALA A 33 -15.94 -6.59 33.69
CA ALA A 33 -14.56 -7.02 33.68
C ALA A 33 -13.59 -5.94 34.19
N SER A 34 -13.96 -4.66 34.25
CA SER A 34 -13.13 -3.60 34.84
C SER A 34 -13.95 -2.39 35.30
N ARG A 35 -13.30 -1.46 36.02
CA ARG A 35 -13.88 -0.16 36.41
C ARG A 35 -14.33 0.70 35.23
N PHE A 36 -13.88 0.39 34.02
CA PHE A 36 -14.24 1.08 32.79
C PHE A 36 -15.47 0.46 32.10
N THR A 37 -16.24 -0.38 32.81
CA THR A 37 -17.50 -0.98 32.34
C THR A 37 -17.39 -1.88 31.10
N VAL A 38 -16.19 -2.39 30.82
CA VAL A 38 -15.95 -3.48 29.87
C VAL A 38 -16.70 -4.72 30.37
N THR A 39 -17.52 -5.38 29.54
CA THR A 39 -18.18 -6.64 29.92
C THR A 39 -17.17 -7.78 29.85
N VAL A 40 -17.45 -8.87 30.57
CA VAL A 40 -16.67 -10.11 30.43
C VAL A 40 -16.63 -10.63 28.99
N LEU A 41 -17.68 -10.38 28.19
CA LEU A 41 -17.69 -10.72 26.76
C LEU A 41 -16.75 -9.82 25.95
N SER A 42 -16.70 -8.51 26.23
CA SER A 42 -15.74 -7.60 25.59
C SER A 42 -14.28 -7.99 25.91
N GLU A 43 -13.99 -8.44 27.13
CA GLU A 43 -12.66 -8.93 27.52
C GLU A 43 -12.29 -10.22 26.78
N ALA A 44 -13.21 -11.19 26.71
CA ALA A 44 -13.00 -12.41 25.93
C ALA A 44 -12.77 -12.09 24.45
N ALA A 45 -13.51 -11.10 23.92
CA ALA A 45 -13.41 -10.68 22.53
C ALA A 45 -12.12 -9.91 22.21
N SER A 46 -11.64 -9.04 23.10
CA SER A 46 -10.37 -8.31 22.90
C SER A 46 -9.15 -9.23 22.98
N THR A 47 -9.27 -10.36 23.69
CA THR A 47 -8.19 -11.34 23.90
C THR A 47 -8.30 -12.59 23.04
N GLY A 48 -9.29 -12.68 22.13
CA GLY A 48 -9.42 -13.78 21.18
C GLY A 48 -9.81 -15.11 21.81
N ARG A 49 -10.52 -15.09 22.95
CA ARG A 49 -10.87 -16.32 23.69
C ARG A 49 -12.18 -16.89 23.18
N LEU A 50 -12.14 -17.55 22.02
CA LEU A 50 -13.31 -18.10 21.33
C LEU A 50 -14.22 -18.94 22.23
N GLU A 51 -13.66 -19.92 22.95
CA GLU A 51 -14.45 -20.81 23.83
C GLU A 51 -15.16 -20.04 24.94
N ILE A 52 -14.48 -19.06 25.55
CA ILE A 52 -15.05 -18.22 26.61
C ILE A 52 -16.14 -17.30 26.03
N ALA A 53 -15.89 -16.67 24.88
CA ALA A 53 -16.88 -15.86 24.19
C ALA A 53 -18.13 -16.69 23.86
N GLN A 54 -17.94 -17.93 23.39
CA GLN A 54 -19.02 -18.87 23.09
C GLN A 54 -19.84 -19.24 24.32
N LEU A 55 -19.21 -19.49 25.47
CA LEU A 55 -19.91 -19.74 26.74
C LEU A 55 -20.74 -18.52 27.18
N LEU A 56 -20.14 -17.34 27.15
CA LEU A 56 -20.80 -16.09 27.55
C LEU A 56 -22.00 -15.77 26.66
N VAL A 57 -21.85 -15.88 25.33
CA VAL A 57 -22.96 -15.66 24.40
C VAL A 57 -24.07 -16.70 24.60
N ASN A 58 -23.74 -17.97 24.86
CA ASN A 58 -24.75 -19.00 25.14
C ASN A 58 -25.49 -18.77 26.46
N ALA A 59 -24.85 -18.13 27.43
CA ALA A 59 -25.47 -17.71 28.69
C ALA A 59 -26.31 -16.43 28.55
N GLY A 60 -26.37 -15.82 27.36
CA GLY A 60 -27.18 -14.64 27.09
C GLY A 60 -26.47 -13.31 27.34
N ALA A 61 -25.14 -13.28 27.35
CA ALA A 61 -24.37 -12.03 27.41
C ALA A 61 -24.81 -11.06 26.31
N SER A 62 -24.94 -9.78 26.67
CA SER A 62 -25.28 -8.71 25.75
C SER A 62 -24.19 -8.52 24.70
N LEU A 63 -24.60 -8.50 23.43
CA LEU A 63 -23.71 -8.22 22.30
C LEU A 63 -23.45 -6.71 22.12
N ARG A 64 -24.10 -5.85 22.91
CA ARG A 64 -23.96 -4.39 22.83
C ARG A 64 -22.85 -3.89 23.73
N ALA A 65 -22.30 -2.73 23.40
CA ALA A 65 -21.51 -1.96 24.34
C ALA A 65 -22.39 -1.58 25.55
N ARG A 66 -21.83 -1.66 26.76
CA ARG A 66 -22.54 -1.31 27.99
C ARG A 66 -22.85 0.18 28.09
N ARG A 67 -22.04 1.03 27.45
CA ARG A 67 -22.33 2.46 27.24
C ARG A 67 -21.87 2.92 25.85
N PRO A 68 -22.44 4.00 25.29
CA PRO A 68 -22.12 4.48 23.95
C PRO A 68 -20.64 4.82 23.70
N GLN A 69 -19.91 5.23 24.75
CA GLN A 69 -18.50 5.62 24.66
C GLN A 69 -17.51 4.44 24.67
N TYR A 70 -17.96 3.21 24.90
CA TYR A 70 -17.10 2.02 24.93
C TYR A 70 -17.31 1.16 23.70
N GLN A 71 -16.29 0.39 23.34
CA GLN A 71 -16.40 -0.58 22.26
C GLN A 71 -17.32 -1.73 22.67
N SER A 72 -18.12 -2.19 21.71
CA SER A 72 -18.83 -3.46 21.82
C SER A 72 -17.86 -4.64 21.79
N PRO A 73 -18.30 -5.84 22.18
CA PRO A 73 -17.49 -7.04 22.00
C PRO A 73 -17.02 -7.24 20.55
N LEU A 74 -17.87 -7.00 19.57
CA LEU A 74 -17.52 -7.17 18.15
C LEU A 74 -16.43 -6.18 17.72
N ARG A 75 -16.53 -4.90 18.11
CA ARG A 75 -15.49 -3.90 17.81
C ARG A 75 -14.17 -4.20 18.49
N SER A 76 -14.20 -4.74 19.70
CA SER A 76 -13.00 -5.19 20.41
C SER A 76 -12.34 -6.39 19.70
N ALA A 77 -13.11 -7.36 19.22
CA ALA A 77 -12.56 -8.45 18.40
C ALA A 77 -11.96 -7.95 17.09
N VAL A 78 -12.65 -7.04 16.38
CA VAL A 78 -12.15 -6.46 15.12
C VAL A 78 -10.87 -5.65 15.32
N SER A 79 -10.83 -4.79 16.33
CA SER A 79 -9.67 -3.93 16.62
C SER A 79 -8.42 -4.73 16.99
N ASN A 80 -8.58 -5.95 17.51
CA ASN A 80 -7.48 -6.83 17.92
C ASN A 80 -7.23 -7.99 16.94
N GLY A 81 -7.96 -8.07 15.82
CA GLY A 81 -7.71 -9.05 14.76
C GLY A 81 -8.22 -10.47 15.02
N HIS A 82 -9.17 -10.68 15.95
CA HIS A 82 -9.63 -12.03 16.34
C HIS A 82 -10.78 -12.53 15.45
N LEU A 83 -10.45 -13.00 14.23
CA LEU A 83 -11.42 -13.37 13.19
C LEU A 83 -12.45 -14.42 13.64
N ASP A 84 -12.03 -15.42 14.41
CA ASP A 84 -12.90 -16.46 14.93
C ASP A 84 -14.00 -15.91 15.85
N VAL A 85 -13.63 -14.99 16.76
CA VAL A 85 -14.59 -14.30 17.62
C VAL A 85 -15.46 -13.33 16.81
N VAL A 86 -14.89 -12.65 15.79
CA VAL A 86 -15.67 -11.81 14.86
C VAL A 86 -16.77 -12.63 14.18
N ARG A 87 -16.43 -13.80 13.62
CA ARG A 87 -17.40 -14.71 12.99
C ARG A 87 -18.49 -15.13 13.97
N LEU A 88 -18.11 -15.60 15.15
CA LEU A 88 -19.04 -15.97 16.22
C LEU A 88 -20.04 -14.84 16.52
N LEU A 89 -19.56 -13.61 16.73
CA LEU A 89 -20.41 -12.49 17.11
C LEU A 89 -21.30 -12.03 15.95
N VAL A 90 -20.78 -12.02 14.72
CA VAL A 90 -21.57 -11.71 13.51
C VAL A 90 -22.70 -12.72 13.32
N ASP A 91 -22.42 -14.02 13.45
CA ASP A 91 -23.40 -15.11 13.32
C ASP A 91 -24.51 -15.02 14.39
N ARG A 92 -24.19 -14.44 15.55
CA ARG A 92 -25.13 -14.23 16.66
C ARG A 92 -25.87 -12.90 16.57
N GLY A 93 -25.70 -12.15 15.48
CA GLY A 93 -26.43 -10.92 15.21
C GLY A 93 -25.87 -9.69 15.90
N ALA A 94 -24.59 -9.67 16.30
CA ALA A 94 -23.97 -8.51 16.95
C ALA A 94 -24.03 -7.23 16.10
N LEU A 95 -23.94 -7.34 14.77
CA LEU A 95 -24.13 -6.21 13.85
C LEU A 95 -25.49 -5.53 14.04
N LYS A 96 -26.57 -6.33 14.10
CA LYS A 96 -27.93 -5.82 14.34
C LYS A 96 -28.06 -5.26 15.76
N ALA A 97 -27.39 -5.88 16.73
CA ALA A 97 -27.40 -5.42 18.10
C ALA A 97 -26.78 -4.02 18.22
N GLU A 98 -25.61 -3.74 17.66
CA GLU A 98 -24.99 -2.41 17.76
C GLU A 98 -25.81 -1.29 17.10
N GLY A 99 -26.70 -1.63 16.15
CA GLY A 99 -27.45 -0.63 15.40
C GLY A 99 -26.58 0.20 14.46
N THR A 100 -25.37 -0.29 14.15
CA THR A 100 -24.44 0.33 13.21
C THR A 100 -24.40 -0.47 11.92
N ASP A 101 -24.09 0.20 10.81
CA ASP A 101 -23.83 -0.49 9.54
C ASP A 101 -22.49 -1.25 9.57
N ARG A 102 -22.29 -2.09 8.56
CA ARG A 102 -21.02 -2.79 8.33
C ARG A 102 -19.88 -1.82 8.03
N GLY A 103 -20.18 -0.60 7.56
CA GLY A 103 -19.18 0.40 7.20
C GLY A 103 -18.44 1.00 8.38
N SER A 104 -19.13 1.24 9.49
CA SER A 104 -18.48 1.66 10.73
C SER A 104 -17.53 0.58 11.29
N LEU A 105 -17.85 -0.70 11.05
CA LEU A 105 -16.98 -1.81 11.41
C LEU A 105 -15.78 -1.93 10.45
N LEU A 106 -16.01 -1.71 9.15
CA LEU A 106 -14.94 -1.65 8.14
C LEU A 106 -13.93 -0.55 8.48
N ALA A 107 -14.38 0.64 8.87
CA ALA A 107 -13.50 1.73 9.32
C ALA A 107 -12.64 1.31 10.54
N THR A 108 -13.22 0.55 11.47
CA THR A 108 -12.50 0.00 12.63
C THR A 108 -11.44 -1.01 12.18
N ALA A 109 -11.76 -1.89 11.24
CA ALA A 109 -10.82 -2.85 10.69
C ALA A 109 -9.67 -2.17 9.93
N ILE A 110 -9.96 -1.15 9.12
CA ILE A 110 -8.92 -0.35 8.44
C ILE A 110 -8.00 0.30 9.46
N ALA A 111 -8.54 0.90 10.53
CA ALA A 111 -7.74 1.49 11.60
C ALA A 111 -6.85 0.48 12.32
N ALA A 112 -7.28 -0.78 12.47
CA ALA A 112 -6.49 -1.86 13.05
C ALA A 112 -5.31 -2.31 12.17
N THR A 113 -5.30 -1.93 10.89
CA THR A 113 -4.21 -2.25 9.93
C THR A 113 -3.20 -1.12 9.74
N ARG A 114 -3.24 -0.08 10.59
CA ARG A 114 -2.23 1.00 10.56
C ARG A 114 -0.84 0.45 10.87
N HIS A 115 0.19 1.07 10.29
CA HIS A 115 1.60 0.67 10.43
C HIS A 115 1.92 -0.72 9.85
N ARG A 116 2.63 -1.60 10.58
CA ARG A 116 2.89 -2.98 10.16
C ARG A 116 1.67 -3.83 10.53
N PRO A 117 0.77 -4.14 9.59
CA PRO A 117 -0.47 -4.82 9.92
C PRO A 117 -0.14 -6.29 10.24
N GLN A 118 -0.73 -6.81 11.31
CA GLN A 118 -0.65 -8.24 11.60
C GLN A 118 -1.51 -9.01 10.60
N ALA A 119 -1.11 -10.23 10.26
CA ALA A 119 -1.90 -11.10 9.38
C ALA A 119 -3.35 -11.24 9.86
N ALA A 120 -3.55 -11.38 11.17
CA ALA A 120 -4.85 -11.48 11.82
C ALA A 120 -5.76 -10.26 11.55
N ALA A 121 -5.22 -9.03 11.57
CA ALA A 121 -6.00 -7.82 11.27
C ALA A 121 -6.40 -7.76 9.79
N LEU A 122 -5.52 -8.19 8.87
CA LEU A 122 -5.82 -8.27 7.45
C LEU A 122 -6.87 -9.36 7.14
N GLU A 123 -6.86 -10.47 7.88
CA GLU A 123 -7.89 -11.51 7.76
C GLU A 123 -9.27 -11.01 8.18
N VAL A 124 -9.37 -10.23 9.26
CA VAL A 124 -10.62 -9.57 9.66
C VAL A 124 -11.08 -8.57 8.60
N LEU A 125 -10.19 -7.74 8.07
CA LEU A 125 -10.52 -6.80 7.01
C LEU A 125 -11.07 -7.52 5.76
N ARG A 126 -10.37 -8.56 5.30
CA ARG A 126 -10.80 -9.39 4.17
C ARG A 126 -12.19 -9.97 4.40
N TYR A 127 -12.43 -10.56 5.57
CA TYR A 127 -13.72 -11.14 5.91
C TYR A 127 -14.85 -10.10 5.84
N LEU A 128 -14.63 -8.88 6.33
CA LEU A 128 -15.64 -7.82 6.24
C LEU A 128 -15.91 -7.39 4.79
N LEU A 129 -14.87 -7.29 3.95
CA LEU A 129 -15.02 -6.99 2.53
C LEU A 129 -15.77 -8.10 1.78
N GLU A 130 -15.50 -9.37 2.09
CA GLU A 130 -16.23 -10.53 1.54
C GLU A 130 -17.72 -10.56 1.94
N LEU A 131 -18.06 -9.99 3.11
CA LEU A 131 -19.45 -9.76 3.52
C LEU A 131 -20.12 -8.56 2.82
N GLY A 132 -19.43 -7.90 1.87
CA GLY A 132 -19.91 -6.71 1.18
C GLY A 132 -20.00 -5.49 2.12
N ALA A 133 -19.05 -5.35 3.06
CA ALA A 133 -18.95 -4.12 3.83
C ALA A 133 -18.48 -2.96 2.94
N GLU A 134 -19.29 -1.91 2.87
CA GLU A 134 -18.99 -0.64 2.19
C GLU A 134 -18.88 0.49 3.22
N ALA A 135 -18.39 1.67 2.82
CA ALA A 135 -18.38 2.82 3.73
C ALA A 135 -19.79 3.18 4.24
N ALA A 136 -19.86 3.59 5.50
CA ALA A 136 -21.11 4.07 6.10
C ALA A 136 -21.57 5.37 5.42
N PRO A 137 -22.89 5.66 5.34
CA PRO A 137 -23.37 6.93 4.83
C PRO A 137 -22.77 8.12 5.58
N GLY A 138 -22.15 9.05 4.85
CA GLY A 138 -21.51 10.24 5.42
C GLY A 138 -20.08 10.03 5.93
N GLU A 139 -19.56 8.80 5.92
CA GLU A 139 -18.15 8.51 6.17
C GLU A 139 -17.33 8.60 4.87
N GLU A 140 -16.04 8.85 5.02
CA GLU A 140 -15.10 8.84 3.88
C GLU A 140 -15.01 7.44 3.25
N SER A 141 -14.67 7.36 1.96
CA SER A 141 -14.51 6.05 1.32
C SER A 141 -13.39 5.23 1.99
N PRO A 142 -13.42 3.89 1.91
CA PRO A 142 -12.44 3.04 2.60
C PRO A 142 -10.99 3.37 2.20
N ILE A 143 -10.76 3.68 0.92
CA ILE A 143 -9.44 4.11 0.42
C ILE A 143 -9.01 5.44 1.05
N VAL A 144 -9.91 6.43 1.10
CA VAL A 144 -9.60 7.73 1.71
C VAL A 144 -9.30 7.56 3.20
N GLN A 145 -10.07 6.74 3.92
CA GLN A 145 -9.80 6.44 5.33
C GLN A 145 -8.43 5.76 5.52
N ALA A 146 -8.09 4.79 4.67
CA ALA A 146 -6.82 4.08 4.72
C ALA A 146 -5.64 5.04 4.50
N VAL A 147 -5.73 5.93 3.50
CA VAL A 147 -4.69 6.93 3.20
C VAL A 147 -4.56 7.97 4.32
N LEU A 148 -5.68 8.50 4.83
CA LEU A 148 -5.66 9.45 5.96
C LEU A 148 -5.06 8.83 7.23
N GLY A 149 -5.32 7.54 7.44
CA GLY A 149 -4.81 6.77 8.57
C GLY A 149 -3.36 6.30 8.44
N SER A 150 -2.69 6.54 7.30
CA SER A 150 -1.40 5.90 6.95
C SER A 150 -1.46 4.38 7.15
N ALA A 151 -2.50 3.76 6.60
CA ALA A 151 -2.61 2.31 6.54
C ALA A 151 -1.49 1.72 5.68
N ALA A 152 -1.13 0.48 5.96
CA ALA A 152 -0.11 -0.21 5.20
C ALA A 152 -0.48 -0.31 3.71
N PRO A 153 0.51 -0.36 2.79
CA PRO A 153 0.24 -0.60 1.36
C PRO A 153 -0.55 -1.88 1.10
N ALA A 154 -0.39 -2.91 1.94
CA ALA A 154 -1.17 -4.14 1.88
C ALA A 154 -2.68 -3.91 2.11
N THR A 155 -3.04 -3.00 3.01
CA THR A 155 -4.43 -2.60 3.26
C THR A 155 -5.02 -1.91 2.03
N ILE A 156 -4.28 -0.95 1.44
CA ILE A 156 -4.74 -0.22 0.25
C ILE A 156 -4.93 -1.18 -0.92
N ARG A 157 -3.96 -2.08 -1.17
CA ARG A 157 -4.08 -3.14 -2.19
C ARG A 157 -5.27 -4.05 -1.96
N MET A 158 -5.55 -4.43 -0.71
CA MET A 158 -6.70 -5.26 -0.38
C MET A 158 -8.02 -4.54 -0.71
N LEU A 159 -8.15 -3.26 -0.34
CA LEU A 159 -9.34 -2.48 -0.65
C LEU A 159 -9.55 -2.37 -2.18
N LEU A 160 -8.50 -2.06 -2.93
CA LEU A 160 -8.53 -1.99 -4.39
C LEU A 160 -8.90 -3.33 -5.03
N GLY A 161 -8.32 -4.44 -4.55
CA GLY A 161 -8.63 -5.79 -5.02
C GLY A 161 -10.07 -6.23 -4.73
N HIS A 162 -10.75 -5.59 -3.78
CA HIS A 162 -12.17 -5.77 -3.49
C HIS A 162 -13.05 -4.66 -4.10
N GLY A 163 -12.57 -3.96 -5.13
CA GLY A 163 -13.37 -3.06 -5.97
C GLY A 163 -13.46 -1.62 -5.47
N ALA A 164 -12.64 -1.20 -4.50
CA ALA A 164 -12.60 0.20 -4.10
C ALA A 164 -12.01 1.07 -5.22
N ASP A 165 -12.57 2.26 -5.43
CA ASP A 165 -12.16 3.17 -6.51
C ASP A 165 -10.85 3.92 -6.18
N PRO A 166 -9.75 3.73 -6.94
CA PRO A 166 -8.49 4.45 -6.75
C PRO A 166 -8.62 5.97 -6.93
N SER A 167 -9.66 6.43 -7.65
CA SER A 167 -9.96 7.85 -7.86
C SER A 167 -10.82 8.47 -6.76
N SER A 168 -11.07 7.72 -5.68
CA SER A 168 -11.83 8.19 -4.52
C SER A 168 -11.36 9.56 -4.03
N ARG A 169 -12.33 10.41 -3.71
CA ARG A 169 -12.11 11.75 -3.17
C ARG A 169 -12.62 11.85 -1.74
N ARG A 170 -11.92 12.65 -0.94
CA ARG A 170 -12.38 13.06 0.39
C ARG A 170 -13.60 13.98 0.27
N SER A 171 -14.33 14.16 1.37
CA SER A 171 -15.47 15.09 1.50
C SER A 171 -15.25 16.51 0.96
N ASP A 172 -14.02 17.03 0.91
CA ASP A 172 -13.70 18.35 0.32
C ASP A 172 -13.37 18.31 -1.18
N GLY A 173 -13.50 17.15 -1.82
CA GLY A 173 -13.15 16.92 -3.21
C GLY A 173 -11.68 16.56 -3.44
N THR A 174 -10.83 16.51 -2.41
CA THR A 174 -9.40 16.17 -2.57
C THR A 174 -9.23 14.68 -2.93
N PRO A 175 -8.59 14.33 -4.06
CA PRO A 175 -8.28 12.94 -4.42
C PRO A 175 -7.40 12.22 -3.38
N ALA A 176 -7.62 10.92 -3.20
CA ALA A 176 -6.79 10.07 -2.33
C ALA A 176 -5.30 10.15 -2.68
N LEU A 177 -4.97 10.22 -3.98
CA LEU A 177 -3.58 10.39 -4.47
C LEU A 177 -2.94 11.68 -3.94
N ILE A 178 -3.68 12.79 -3.92
CA ILE A 178 -3.19 14.06 -3.38
C ILE A 178 -2.97 13.98 -1.87
N LEU A 179 -3.86 13.29 -1.14
CA LEU A 179 -3.69 13.09 0.31
C LEU A 179 -2.42 12.30 0.63
N ALA A 180 -2.12 11.25 -0.16
CA ALA A 180 -0.90 10.47 -0.01
C ALA A 180 0.35 11.32 -0.34
N ALA A 181 0.32 12.07 -1.44
CA ALA A 181 1.42 12.93 -1.86
C ALA A 181 1.73 14.04 -0.84
N ARG A 182 0.70 14.69 -0.28
CA ARG A 182 0.85 15.69 0.81
C ARG A 182 1.48 15.13 2.07
N ARG A 183 1.55 13.81 2.25
CA ARG A 183 2.17 13.16 3.41
C ARG A 183 3.56 12.61 3.13
N GLY A 184 4.02 12.63 1.86
CA GLY A 184 5.23 11.93 1.47
C GLY A 184 5.09 10.40 1.48
N ASP A 185 3.85 9.88 1.47
CA ASP A 185 3.59 8.44 1.57
C ASP A 185 3.80 7.76 0.21
N HIS A 186 5.06 7.60 -0.17
CA HIS A 186 5.50 7.00 -1.45
C HIS A 186 4.81 5.68 -1.75
N ALA A 187 4.73 4.79 -0.76
CA ALA A 187 4.18 3.46 -0.97
C ALA A 187 2.66 3.50 -1.21
N ALA A 188 1.93 4.43 -0.59
CA ALA A 188 0.52 4.64 -0.91
C ALA A 188 0.35 5.27 -2.31
N VAL A 189 1.21 6.23 -2.69
CA VAL A 189 1.22 6.85 -4.03
C VAL A 189 1.42 5.79 -5.11
N ASP A 190 2.44 4.93 -4.99
CA ASP A 190 2.72 3.85 -5.94
C ASP A 190 1.52 2.92 -6.12
N VAL A 191 0.90 2.50 -5.01
CA VAL A 191 -0.25 1.58 -5.03
C VAL A 191 -1.45 2.21 -5.73
N LEU A 192 -1.73 3.48 -5.45
CA LEU A 192 -2.85 4.20 -6.08
C LEU A 192 -2.61 4.42 -7.58
N LEU A 193 -1.39 4.81 -7.98
CA LEU A 193 -1.02 5.00 -9.38
C LEU A 193 -1.07 3.69 -10.17
N THR A 194 -0.52 2.60 -9.59
CA THR A 194 -0.58 1.25 -10.19
C THR A 194 -2.01 0.79 -10.39
N ALA A 195 -2.92 1.18 -9.50
CA ALA A 195 -4.34 0.88 -9.62
C ALA A 195 -5.10 1.81 -10.59
N GLY A 196 -4.43 2.77 -11.23
CA GLY A 196 -5.02 3.65 -12.23
C GLY A 196 -5.58 4.96 -11.68
N ALA A 197 -5.14 5.43 -10.50
CA ALA A 197 -5.44 6.78 -10.05
C ALA A 197 -4.85 7.81 -11.05
N ASP A 198 -5.65 8.81 -11.44
CA ASP A 198 -5.21 9.86 -12.36
C ASP A 198 -4.11 10.74 -11.69
N PRO A 199 -2.87 10.75 -12.22
CA PRO A 199 -1.77 11.55 -11.67
C PRO A 199 -2.00 13.06 -11.80
N ASN A 200 -2.92 13.48 -12.69
CA ASN A 200 -3.24 14.87 -12.98
C ASN A 200 -4.54 15.32 -12.31
N ALA A 201 -5.15 14.47 -11.49
CA ALA A 201 -6.31 14.86 -10.71
C ALA A 201 -5.98 16.06 -9.81
N VAL A 202 -6.88 17.06 -9.80
CA VAL A 202 -6.74 18.26 -8.99
C VAL A 202 -7.63 18.23 -7.75
N ASP A 203 -7.19 18.91 -6.70
CA ASP A 203 -8.01 19.23 -5.53
C ASP A 203 -8.90 20.47 -5.78
N GLY A 204 -9.65 20.89 -4.75
CA GLY A 204 -10.54 22.06 -4.83
C GLY A 204 -9.82 23.40 -5.05
N TYR A 205 -8.49 23.44 -4.94
CA TYR A 205 -7.67 24.61 -5.21
C TYR A 205 -7.02 24.57 -6.61
N GLY A 206 -7.27 23.51 -7.39
CA GLY A 206 -6.64 23.31 -8.68
C GLY A 206 -5.23 22.74 -8.60
N HIS A 207 -4.77 22.30 -7.42
CA HIS A 207 -3.42 21.75 -7.26
C HIS A 207 -3.41 20.24 -7.55
N THR A 208 -2.37 19.76 -8.27
CA THR A 208 -2.12 18.34 -8.53
C THR A 208 -1.28 17.70 -7.42
N ALA A 209 -1.21 16.36 -7.41
CA ALA A 209 -0.34 15.63 -6.49
C ALA A 209 1.13 16.04 -6.62
N LEU A 210 1.60 16.31 -7.85
CA LEU A 210 2.99 16.70 -8.12
C LEU A 210 3.30 18.08 -7.52
N MET A 211 2.38 19.04 -7.63
CA MET A 211 2.53 20.36 -7.02
C MET A 211 2.75 20.25 -5.50
N HIS A 212 1.96 19.41 -4.82
CA HIS A 212 2.09 19.16 -3.38
C HIS A 212 3.40 18.45 -3.03
N ALA A 213 3.82 17.46 -3.81
CA ALA A 213 5.09 16.76 -3.60
C ALA A 213 6.28 17.71 -3.70
N ILE A 214 6.23 18.60 -4.68
CA ILE A 214 7.25 19.62 -4.95
C ILE A 214 7.30 20.70 -3.85
N GLU A 215 6.14 21.22 -3.42
CA GLU A 215 6.03 22.14 -2.28
C GLU A 215 6.67 21.56 -1.00
N ARG A 216 6.65 20.24 -0.86
CA ARG A 216 7.16 19.55 0.32
C ARG A 216 8.54 18.94 0.14
N ASN A 217 9.12 19.05 -1.06
CA ASN A 217 10.42 18.46 -1.42
C ASN A 217 10.44 16.92 -1.26
N GLU A 218 9.31 16.27 -1.56
CA GLU A 218 9.16 14.82 -1.51
C GLU A 218 9.65 14.21 -2.83
N ARG A 219 10.96 13.96 -2.92
CA ARG A 219 11.61 13.49 -4.17
C ARG A 219 10.99 12.21 -4.69
N ALA A 220 10.92 11.18 -3.86
CA ALA A 220 10.39 9.88 -4.27
C ALA A 220 8.93 9.97 -4.75
N VAL A 221 8.09 10.79 -4.09
CA VAL A 221 6.70 10.98 -4.51
C VAL A 221 6.62 11.73 -5.83
N SER A 222 7.42 12.80 -5.98
CA SER A 222 7.55 13.52 -7.25
C SER A 222 7.91 12.54 -8.38
N THR A 223 8.72 11.55 -8.03
CA THR A 223 9.14 10.49 -8.92
C THR A 223 8.08 9.54 -9.40
N ALA A 224 7.39 8.92 -8.45
CA ALA A 224 6.26 8.06 -8.80
C ALA A 224 5.25 8.80 -9.70
N LEU A 225 4.99 10.09 -9.43
CA LEU A 225 4.05 10.90 -10.19
C LEU A 225 4.52 11.24 -11.61
N LEU A 226 5.78 11.66 -11.79
CA LEU A 226 6.34 11.96 -13.12
C LEU A 226 6.40 10.70 -14.00
N LEU A 227 6.79 9.57 -13.42
CA LEU A 227 6.78 8.28 -14.13
C LEU A 227 5.37 7.87 -14.55
N ALA A 228 4.38 8.10 -13.70
CA ALA A 228 2.98 7.82 -14.02
C ALA A 228 2.35 8.81 -15.02
N GLY A 229 3.07 9.87 -15.44
CA GLY A 229 2.56 10.83 -16.42
C GLY A 229 1.93 12.09 -15.85
N ALA A 230 2.30 12.49 -14.64
CA ALA A 230 1.94 13.79 -14.10
C ALA A 230 2.51 14.93 -14.96
N ASP A 231 1.67 15.93 -15.26
CA ASP A 231 2.04 17.16 -15.92
C ASP A 231 2.87 18.04 -14.96
N HIS A 232 4.04 18.45 -15.42
CA HIS A 232 4.98 19.27 -14.66
C HIS A 232 4.77 20.78 -14.87
N ALA A 233 3.94 21.23 -15.83
CA ALA A 233 3.81 22.63 -16.18
C ALA A 233 3.39 23.50 -14.99
N GLY A 234 2.31 23.12 -14.30
CA GLY A 234 1.84 23.85 -13.12
C GLY A 234 2.74 23.68 -11.89
N ALA A 235 3.43 22.54 -11.76
CA ALA A 235 4.43 22.36 -10.69
C ALA A 235 5.66 23.27 -10.88
N LEU A 236 6.07 23.48 -12.14
CA LEU A 236 7.17 24.37 -12.50
C LEU A 236 6.84 25.83 -12.18
N GLU A 237 5.61 26.28 -12.46
CA GLU A 237 5.14 27.63 -12.11
C GLU A 237 5.21 27.89 -10.59
N ILE A 238 4.78 26.92 -9.77
CA ILE A 238 4.87 27.00 -8.30
C ILE A 238 6.34 27.04 -7.85
N ALA A 239 7.20 26.19 -8.42
CA ALA A 239 8.62 26.16 -8.11
C ALA A 239 9.32 27.49 -8.44
N GLN A 240 8.94 28.12 -9.56
CA GLN A 240 9.42 29.44 -10.00
C GLN A 240 8.99 30.54 -9.04
N GLY A 241 7.71 30.60 -8.70
CA GLY A 241 7.17 31.59 -7.76
C GLY A 241 7.84 31.55 -6.38
N TRP A 242 8.34 30.38 -5.97
CA TRP A 242 8.93 30.17 -4.64
C TRP A 242 10.45 30.20 -4.63
N GLN A 243 11.09 30.57 -5.75
CA GLN A 243 12.55 30.64 -5.89
C GLN A 243 13.28 29.33 -5.50
N ARG A 244 12.62 28.17 -5.61
CA ARG A 244 13.23 26.88 -5.30
C ARG A 244 14.10 26.41 -6.46
N GLN A 245 15.32 26.93 -6.55
CA GLN A 245 16.24 26.62 -7.65
C GLN A 245 16.46 25.11 -7.83
N ASN A 246 16.58 24.31 -6.76
CA ASN A 246 16.75 22.84 -6.89
C ASN A 246 15.54 22.14 -7.50
N VAL A 247 14.35 22.70 -7.31
CA VAL A 247 13.09 22.17 -7.84
C VAL A 247 12.86 22.70 -9.25
N GLN A 248 13.14 23.97 -9.51
CA GLN A 248 13.17 24.53 -10.86
C GLN A 248 14.22 23.82 -11.72
N PHE A 249 15.32 23.39 -11.11
CA PHE A 249 16.31 22.50 -11.71
C PHE A 249 15.67 21.13 -11.94
N GLN A 250 15.08 20.48 -10.92
CA GLN A 250 14.46 19.17 -11.10
C GLN A 250 13.30 19.17 -12.14
N LEU A 251 12.58 20.28 -12.28
CA LEU A 251 11.42 20.45 -13.18
C LEU A 251 11.75 21.17 -14.50
N GLY A 252 12.91 21.81 -14.63
CA GLY A 252 13.32 22.67 -15.75
C GLY A 252 14.76 22.46 -16.25
N GLU A 253 15.64 21.88 -15.44
CA GLU A 253 16.96 21.37 -15.80
C GLU A 253 17.03 19.84 -15.66
N MET A 254 16.81 19.15 -16.77
CA MET A 254 17.37 17.81 -16.96
C MET A 254 18.85 17.89 -17.41
N SER A 255 19.57 18.99 -17.13
CA SER A 255 20.80 19.33 -17.86
C SER A 255 21.83 20.28 -17.23
N VAL A 256 22.13 20.27 -15.92
CA VAL A 256 23.37 20.95 -15.46
C VAL A 256 24.13 20.18 -14.36
N GLY A 257 25.30 19.63 -14.73
CA GLY A 257 26.40 19.43 -13.79
C GLY A 257 26.56 18.06 -13.16
N LEU A 258 27.01 17.08 -13.97
CA LEU A 258 27.87 15.99 -13.49
C LEU A 258 28.93 15.74 -14.56
N ASP A 259 29.84 16.69 -14.70
CA ASP A 259 31.12 16.47 -15.35
C ASP A 259 32.13 16.14 -14.25
N ASP A 260 32.88 15.05 -14.44
CA ASP A 260 33.98 14.51 -13.60
C ASP A 260 33.67 13.59 -12.40
N VAL A 261 32.58 12.81 -12.44
CA VAL A 261 32.50 11.59 -11.60
C VAL A 261 32.66 10.35 -12.49
N PRO A 262 33.60 9.43 -12.21
CA PRO A 262 33.63 8.13 -12.88
C PRO A 262 32.28 7.44 -12.66
N ILE A 263 31.53 7.26 -13.75
CA ILE A 263 30.23 6.60 -13.76
C ILE A 263 30.48 5.10 -13.50
N THR A 264 30.50 4.70 -12.23
CA THR A 264 30.46 3.30 -11.80
C THR A 264 29.03 2.76 -11.70
N ARG A 265 28.02 3.60 -11.98
CA ARG A 265 26.57 3.37 -11.82
C ARG A 265 25.79 3.98 -12.97
N THR A 266 24.75 3.32 -13.49
CA THR A 266 24.00 3.76 -14.68
C THR A 266 23.17 4.99 -14.36
N ALA A 267 23.45 6.13 -15.00
CA ALA A 267 22.75 7.39 -14.83
C ALA A 267 21.59 7.56 -15.82
N VAL A 268 20.40 7.93 -15.34
CA VAL A 268 19.27 8.29 -16.22
C VAL A 268 19.16 9.80 -16.38
N ARG A 269 19.17 10.27 -17.63
CA ARG A 269 18.82 11.64 -18.02
C ARG A 269 17.48 11.64 -18.73
N LEU A 270 16.77 12.74 -18.57
CA LEU A 270 15.44 12.90 -19.12
C LEU A 270 15.50 13.92 -20.24
N HIS A 271 14.68 13.72 -21.26
CA HIS A 271 14.53 14.60 -22.40
C HIS A 271 13.04 14.84 -22.66
N PRO A 272 12.65 15.97 -23.28
CA PRO A 272 11.25 16.26 -23.57
C PRO A 272 10.53 15.18 -24.38
N THR A 273 11.28 14.35 -25.11
CA THR A 273 10.77 13.29 -26.00
C THR A 273 11.25 11.88 -25.63
N GLY A 274 11.96 11.70 -24.52
CA GLY A 274 12.58 10.41 -24.17
C GLY A 274 13.52 10.47 -22.97
N TYR A 275 14.41 9.51 -22.89
CA TYR A 275 15.34 9.28 -21.80
C TYR A 275 16.72 8.98 -22.39
N GLU A 276 17.80 9.42 -21.76
CA GLU A 276 19.17 9.06 -22.12
C GLU A 276 19.80 8.36 -20.92
N LEU A 277 20.13 7.09 -21.05
CA LEU A 277 20.90 6.38 -20.03
C LEU A 277 22.37 6.56 -20.33
N ARG A 278 23.19 6.81 -19.30
CA ARG A 278 24.66 6.87 -19.38
C ARG A 278 25.25 5.86 -18.42
N GLY A 279 26.07 4.95 -18.90
CA GLY A 279 26.55 3.85 -18.08
C GLY A 279 27.84 3.24 -18.60
N ASP A 280 28.38 2.33 -17.81
CA ASP A 280 29.46 1.46 -18.26
C ASP A 280 28.93 0.45 -19.30
N PRO A 281 29.65 0.19 -20.40
CA PRO A 281 29.22 -0.77 -21.43
C PRO A 281 29.02 -2.20 -20.92
N ALA A 282 29.76 -2.63 -19.89
CA ALA A 282 29.52 -3.94 -19.28
C ALA A 282 28.18 -3.94 -18.53
N GLU A 283 27.81 -2.83 -17.91
CA GLU A 283 26.55 -2.68 -17.19
C GLU A 283 25.34 -2.70 -18.13
N PHE A 284 25.41 -1.97 -19.25
CA PHE A 284 24.36 -2.05 -20.28
C PHE A 284 24.18 -3.46 -20.84
N ARG A 285 25.27 -4.21 -21.05
CA ARG A 285 25.17 -5.61 -21.47
C ARG A 285 24.45 -6.49 -20.45
N ARG A 286 24.69 -6.27 -19.15
CA ARG A 286 23.96 -6.99 -18.08
C ARG A 286 22.48 -6.65 -18.08
N TRP A 287 22.13 -5.37 -18.26
CA TRP A 287 20.73 -4.93 -18.34
C TRP A 287 20.03 -5.55 -19.56
N GLY A 288 20.69 -5.59 -20.72
CA GLY A 288 20.17 -6.29 -21.90
C GLY A 288 19.92 -7.78 -21.65
N GLN A 289 20.83 -8.46 -20.95
CA GLN A 289 20.67 -9.87 -20.57
C GLN A 289 19.50 -10.10 -19.61
N LEU A 290 19.29 -9.22 -18.63
CA LEU A 290 18.15 -9.30 -17.71
C LEU A 290 16.81 -9.12 -18.47
N ILE A 291 16.73 -8.15 -19.37
CA ILE A 291 15.51 -7.90 -20.15
C ILE A 291 15.18 -9.11 -21.04
N ALA A 292 16.18 -9.66 -21.73
CA ALA A 292 16.02 -10.87 -22.52
C ALA A 292 15.56 -12.06 -21.66
N CYS A 293 16.19 -12.28 -20.51
CA CYS A 293 15.84 -13.34 -19.57
C CYS A 293 14.39 -13.22 -19.09
N ALA A 294 13.96 -12.02 -18.68
CA ALA A 294 12.59 -11.78 -18.23
C ALA A 294 11.57 -12.05 -19.35
N ALA A 295 11.87 -11.62 -20.57
CA ALA A 295 11.01 -11.84 -21.74
C ALA A 295 10.92 -13.32 -22.11
N GLU A 296 12.04 -14.04 -22.13
CA GLU A 296 12.08 -15.48 -22.47
C GLU A 296 11.32 -16.34 -21.44
N GLU A 297 11.43 -16.03 -20.16
CA GLU A 297 10.78 -16.79 -19.09
C GLU A 297 9.26 -16.61 -19.07
N LEU A 298 8.76 -15.41 -19.39
CA LEU A 298 7.34 -15.13 -19.46
C LEU A 298 6.73 -15.58 -20.82
N GLY A 299 7.47 -15.42 -21.92
CA GLY A 299 6.90 -15.59 -23.26
C GLY A 299 5.93 -14.46 -23.64
N ASP A 300 5.46 -14.49 -24.89
CA ASP A 300 4.72 -13.38 -25.52
C ASP A 300 3.44 -12.98 -24.76
N ASP A 301 2.47 -13.90 -24.67
CA ASP A 301 1.15 -13.64 -24.07
C ASP A 301 1.23 -13.21 -22.59
N GLU A 302 2.12 -13.84 -21.81
CA GLU A 302 2.25 -13.55 -20.39
C GLU A 302 3.01 -12.24 -20.15
N TRP A 303 4.03 -11.95 -20.96
CA TRP A 303 4.76 -10.68 -20.91
C TRP A 303 3.82 -9.50 -21.11
N GLU A 304 3.04 -9.50 -22.21
CA GLU A 304 2.17 -8.36 -22.54
C GLU A 304 1.09 -8.16 -21.49
N THR A 305 0.54 -9.25 -20.96
CA THR A 305 -0.49 -9.21 -19.90
C THR A 305 0.03 -8.60 -18.61
N ARG A 306 1.26 -8.94 -18.20
CA ARG A 306 1.82 -8.55 -16.89
C ARG A 306 2.49 -7.19 -16.91
N THR A 307 3.21 -6.90 -17.98
CA THR A 307 4.04 -5.69 -18.09
C THR A 307 3.29 -4.53 -18.75
N GLY A 308 2.26 -4.83 -19.55
CA GLY A 308 1.56 -3.84 -20.37
C GLY A 308 2.42 -3.26 -21.50
N THR A 309 3.58 -3.85 -21.80
CA THR A 309 4.44 -3.44 -22.92
C THR A 309 4.54 -4.56 -23.96
N PRO A 310 4.69 -4.25 -25.26
CA PRO A 310 4.76 -5.28 -26.30
C PRO A 310 5.99 -6.19 -26.14
N TYR A 311 5.82 -7.50 -26.34
CA TYR A 311 6.93 -8.46 -26.22
C TYR A 311 8.05 -8.16 -27.22
N ALA A 312 7.69 -7.81 -28.47
CA ALA A 312 8.66 -7.41 -29.49
C ALA A 312 9.47 -6.16 -29.11
N LEU A 313 8.89 -5.26 -28.30
CA LEU A 313 9.60 -4.11 -27.78
C LEU A 313 10.65 -4.53 -26.75
N ALA A 314 10.34 -5.49 -25.87
CA ALA A 314 11.31 -6.04 -24.92
C ALA A 314 12.52 -6.67 -25.61
N GLN A 315 12.29 -7.45 -26.67
CA GLN A 315 13.37 -8.02 -27.48
C GLN A 315 14.23 -6.93 -28.15
N THR A 316 13.57 -5.90 -28.70
CA THR A 316 14.27 -4.76 -29.32
C THR A 316 15.12 -4.02 -28.31
N VAL A 317 14.58 -3.71 -27.14
CA VAL A 317 15.30 -3.01 -26.08
C VAL A 317 16.48 -3.84 -25.58
N ALA A 318 16.30 -5.14 -25.33
CA ALA A 318 17.38 -6.02 -24.90
C ALA A 318 18.56 -6.00 -25.89
N TYR A 319 18.28 -6.05 -27.19
CA TYR A 319 19.28 -5.95 -28.24
C TYR A 319 20.00 -4.59 -28.25
N ARG A 320 19.23 -3.49 -28.16
CA ARG A 320 19.79 -2.13 -28.18
C ARG A 320 20.75 -1.86 -27.02
N PHE A 321 20.51 -2.42 -25.84
CA PHE A 321 21.44 -2.29 -24.71
C PHE A 321 22.81 -2.97 -24.94
N VAL A 322 22.90 -3.91 -25.88
CA VAL A 322 24.15 -4.60 -26.22
C VAL A 322 24.88 -3.89 -27.36
N ASP A 323 24.18 -3.51 -28.42
CA ASP A 323 24.79 -3.09 -29.69
C ASP A 323 24.60 -1.60 -30.06
N ASP A 324 23.63 -0.91 -29.47
CA ASP A 324 23.28 0.50 -29.78
C ASP A 324 23.85 1.57 -28.82
N PRO A 325 24.58 1.30 -27.70
CA PRO A 325 25.10 2.40 -26.89
C PRO A 325 26.19 3.22 -27.62
N ALA A 326 25.95 4.52 -27.79
CA ALA A 326 26.91 5.44 -28.38
C ALA A 326 28.02 5.81 -27.39
N LYS A 327 29.28 5.66 -27.82
CA LYS A 327 30.45 6.01 -27.00
C LYS A 327 30.54 7.52 -26.77
N SER A 328 30.84 7.93 -25.54
CA SER A 328 31.14 9.33 -25.23
C SER A 328 32.42 9.81 -25.93
N PRO A 329 32.43 11.02 -26.53
CA PRO A 329 33.63 11.55 -27.19
C PRO A 329 34.73 11.95 -26.19
N THR A 330 34.38 12.17 -24.92
CA THR A 330 35.27 12.75 -23.90
C THR A 330 35.41 11.89 -22.65
N ALA A 331 34.72 10.75 -22.56
CA ALA A 331 34.71 9.90 -21.36
C ALA A 331 34.61 8.40 -21.69
N SER A 332 34.80 7.54 -20.67
CA SER A 332 34.76 6.09 -20.80
C SER A 332 33.34 5.49 -20.85
N TRP A 333 32.32 6.24 -20.41
CA TRP A 333 30.92 5.81 -20.41
C TRP A 333 30.29 5.88 -21.81
N HIS A 334 29.22 5.10 -22.00
CA HIS A 334 28.40 5.10 -23.21
C HIS A 334 27.00 5.62 -22.88
N ARG A 335 26.24 5.99 -23.91
CA ARG A 335 24.86 6.46 -23.78
C ARG A 335 23.91 5.74 -24.70
N ILE A 336 22.66 5.58 -24.26
CA ILE A 336 21.58 5.03 -25.08
C ILE A 336 20.33 5.91 -24.90
N GLU A 337 19.72 6.31 -26.00
CA GLU A 337 18.46 7.05 -25.99
C GLU A 337 17.27 6.08 -26.04
N LEU A 338 16.35 6.21 -25.09
CA LEU A 338 15.16 5.39 -24.95
C LEU A 338 13.90 6.26 -25.03
N THR A 339 12.88 5.75 -25.68
CA THR A 339 11.52 6.28 -25.56
C THR A 339 10.92 5.92 -24.21
N ARG A 340 9.78 6.55 -23.86
CA ARG A 340 9.04 6.22 -22.62
C ARG A 340 8.61 4.77 -22.56
N ALA A 341 8.15 4.21 -23.68
CA ALA A 341 7.73 2.81 -23.76
C ALA A 341 8.92 1.87 -23.55
N GLU A 342 10.09 2.19 -24.11
CA GLU A 342 11.30 1.39 -23.95
C GLU A 342 11.79 1.41 -22.50
N LEU A 343 11.82 2.59 -21.87
CA LEU A 343 12.21 2.66 -20.45
C LEU A 343 11.23 1.94 -19.53
N ALA A 344 9.92 2.07 -19.78
CA ALA A 344 8.91 1.32 -19.04
C ALA A 344 9.15 -0.20 -19.18
N THR A 345 9.49 -0.66 -20.38
CA THR A 345 9.83 -2.05 -20.66
C THR A 345 11.05 -2.52 -19.86
N VAL A 346 12.12 -1.71 -19.77
CA VAL A 346 13.29 -2.01 -18.92
C VAL A 346 12.87 -2.19 -17.46
N ARG A 347 12.09 -1.23 -16.93
CA ARG A 347 11.66 -1.27 -15.52
C ARG A 347 10.77 -2.49 -15.24
N GLN A 348 9.81 -2.81 -16.11
CA GLN A 348 8.93 -3.95 -15.92
C GLN A 348 9.69 -5.28 -15.94
N ALA A 349 10.69 -5.42 -16.82
CA ALA A 349 11.58 -6.59 -16.81
C ALA A 349 12.21 -6.82 -15.43
N PHE A 350 12.71 -5.75 -14.81
CA PHE A 350 13.36 -5.83 -13.50
C PHE A 350 12.37 -6.11 -12.38
N VAL A 351 11.17 -5.52 -12.41
CA VAL A 351 10.11 -5.81 -11.44
C VAL A 351 9.71 -7.28 -11.49
N GLU A 352 9.54 -7.83 -12.71
CA GLU A 352 9.17 -9.23 -12.90
C GLU A 352 10.25 -10.17 -12.34
N LEU A 353 11.53 -9.93 -12.67
CA LEU A 353 12.63 -10.74 -12.14
C LEU A 353 12.84 -10.60 -10.63
N ALA A 354 12.57 -9.41 -10.06
CA ALA A 354 12.74 -9.13 -8.65
C ALA A 354 11.66 -9.77 -7.77
N TYR A 355 10.41 -9.83 -8.25
CA TYR A 355 9.28 -10.13 -7.37
C TYR A 355 8.38 -11.26 -7.83
N ALA A 356 8.44 -11.65 -9.09
CA ALA A 356 7.32 -12.35 -9.71
C ALA A 356 7.73 -13.61 -10.49
N VAL A 357 8.87 -13.58 -11.17
CA VAL A 357 9.41 -14.67 -11.97
C VAL A 357 10.50 -15.40 -11.18
N ARG A 358 10.42 -16.72 -11.08
CA ARG A 358 11.50 -17.57 -10.54
C ARG A 358 12.41 -18.04 -11.67
N ALA A 359 13.07 -17.08 -12.31
CA ALA A 359 13.99 -17.33 -13.43
C ALA A 359 15.35 -17.83 -12.92
N THR A 360 16.02 -18.63 -13.74
CA THR A 360 17.46 -18.86 -13.57
C THR A 360 18.19 -17.68 -14.19
N LEU A 361 18.80 -16.84 -13.35
CA LEU A 361 19.47 -15.63 -13.82
C LEU A 361 20.77 -15.94 -14.59
N PRO A 362 21.18 -15.08 -15.54
CA PRO A 362 22.43 -15.24 -16.28
C PRO A 362 23.67 -15.33 -15.37
N ASP A 363 24.70 -16.04 -15.85
CA ASP A 363 25.93 -16.29 -15.08
C ASP A 363 26.57 -14.99 -14.55
N GLY A 364 26.76 -14.94 -13.23
CA GLY A 364 27.33 -13.79 -12.54
C GLY A 364 26.33 -12.71 -12.13
N LEU A 365 25.03 -12.87 -12.40
CA LEU A 365 23.95 -12.00 -11.94
C LEU A 365 23.12 -12.69 -10.87
N GLY A 366 23.12 -12.14 -9.65
CA GLY A 366 22.31 -12.64 -8.54
C GLY A 366 21.01 -11.86 -8.36
N GLN A 367 20.09 -12.40 -7.57
CA GLN A 367 18.83 -11.70 -7.21
C GLN A 367 19.08 -10.37 -6.50
N GLU A 368 20.12 -10.28 -5.67
CA GLU A 368 20.56 -9.02 -5.04
C GLU A 368 20.89 -7.95 -6.08
N TYR A 369 21.56 -8.32 -7.17
CA TYR A 369 21.87 -7.39 -8.25
C TYR A 369 20.62 -6.91 -9.01
N VAL A 370 19.61 -7.77 -9.21
CA VAL A 370 18.35 -7.37 -9.85
C VAL A 370 17.62 -6.35 -8.98
N HIS A 371 17.57 -6.56 -7.66
CA HIS A 371 17.02 -5.59 -6.73
C HIS A 371 17.81 -4.27 -6.72
N ASP A 372 19.13 -4.34 -6.66
CA ASP A 372 19.98 -3.14 -6.69
C ASP A 372 19.82 -2.36 -7.99
N ALA A 373 19.76 -3.03 -9.14
CA ALA A 373 19.56 -2.41 -10.44
C ALA A 373 18.16 -1.77 -10.56
N LEU A 374 17.13 -2.42 -10.03
CA LEU A 374 15.77 -1.88 -9.97
C LEU A 374 15.69 -0.66 -9.04
N ASP A 375 16.29 -0.74 -7.86
CA ASP A 375 16.34 0.36 -6.89
C ASP A 375 17.15 1.53 -7.43
N GLU A 376 18.28 1.26 -8.08
CA GLU A 376 19.12 2.26 -8.74
C GLU A 376 18.40 2.93 -9.90
N LEU A 377 17.65 2.16 -10.71
CA LEU A 377 16.81 2.70 -11.77
C LEU A 377 15.70 3.56 -11.17
N ASN A 378 14.94 3.05 -10.20
CA ASN A 378 13.84 3.79 -9.56
C ASN A 378 14.31 5.06 -8.82
N ALA A 379 15.53 5.06 -8.26
CA ALA A 379 16.10 6.22 -7.59
C ALA A 379 16.50 7.36 -8.55
N GLN A 380 16.67 7.05 -9.84
CA GLN A 380 17.17 7.98 -10.86
C GLN A 380 16.14 8.32 -11.93
N LEU A 381 15.16 7.45 -12.10
CA LEU A 381 13.93 7.79 -12.79
C LEU A 381 13.23 8.87 -11.96
N PRO A 382 12.81 9.97 -12.62
CA PRO A 382 12.46 11.19 -11.94
C PRO A 382 11.17 11.09 -11.23
#